data_AF-A0A6P1ZBE3-F1
#
_entry.id   AF-A0A6P1ZBE3-F1
#
_cell.length_a   1.000
_cell.length_b   1.000
_cell.length_c   1.000
_cell.angle_alpha   90.00
_cell.angle_beta   90.00
_cell.angle_gamma   90.00
#
_symmetry.space_group_name_H-M   'P 1'
#
loop_
_entity.id
_entity.type
_entity.pdbx_description
1 polymer ?
#
loop_
_entity_poly.entity_id
_entity_poly.type
_entity_poly.pdbx_seq_one_letter_code
_entity_poly.pdbx_strand_id
1 'polypeptide(L)'
;MTTKAHTENIARVCHEANRAWCAINGDTSQQPWEEAEGWQRDSAIKGVEFTLANPDAPDSAQHDAWMADKLAQGWTYGPVKDAGAKTHPCLVPFEELPPMQQAKNKLFKAVVLALA
;
A
#
# COMPACT_ATOMS: atom_id res chain seq x y z
N MET A 1 20.83 -9.10 -6.09
CA MET A 1 20.59 -7.96 -5.19
C MET A 1 19.84 -6.90 -5.97
N THR A 2 18.61 -6.60 -5.57
CA THR A 2 17.76 -5.58 -6.20
C THR A 2 18.31 -4.19 -5.90
N THR A 3 18.50 -3.35 -6.91
CA THR A 3 19.01 -1.98 -6.72
C THR A 3 17.89 -1.08 -6.21
N LYS A 4 18.25 0.04 -5.55
CA LYS A 4 17.27 1.05 -5.10
C LYS A 4 16.38 1.55 -6.26
N ALA A 5 16.98 1.76 -7.43
CA ALA A 5 16.25 2.18 -8.63
C ALA A 5 15.26 1.11 -9.12
N HIS A 6 15.60 -0.18 -9.01
CA HIS A 6 14.68 -1.26 -9.36
C HIS A 6 13.50 -1.34 -8.40
N THR A 7 13.75 -1.24 -7.09
CA THR A 7 12.68 -1.19 -6.07
C THR A 7 11.70 -0.05 -6.32
N GLU A 8 12.20 1.14 -6.65
CA GLU A 8 11.35 2.30 -6.97
C GLU A 8 10.50 2.06 -8.23
N ASN A 9 11.05 1.41 -9.26
CA ASN A 9 10.30 1.04 -10.45
C ASN A 9 9.19 0.03 -10.15
N ILE A 10 9.44 -1.00 -9.32
CA ILE A 10 8.40 -1.92 -8.88
C ILE A 10 7.33 -1.16 -8.09
N ALA A 11 7.73 -0.27 -7.17
CA ALA A 11 6.80 0.52 -6.36
C ALA A 11 5.88 1.40 -7.23
N ARG A 12 6.43 1.99 -8.29
CA ARG A 12 5.68 2.73 -9.30
C ARG A 12 4.62 1.87 -9.98
N VAL A 13 4.97 0.67 -10.44
CA VAL A 13 4.01 -0.24 -11.08
C VAL A 13 2.92 -0.67 -10.09
N CYS A 14 3.31 -0.98 -8.84
CA CYS A 14 2.35 -1.35 -7.80
C CYS A 14 1.37 -0.22 -7.48
N HIS A 15 1.86 1.02 -7.38
CA HIS A 15 1.02 2.21 -7.17
C HIS A 15 0.02 2.41 -8.30
N GLU A 16 0.47 2.35 -9.55
CA GLU A 16 -0.41 2.52 -10.71
C GLU A 16 -1.45 1.39 -10.83
N ALA A 17 -1.05 0.14 -10.56
CA ALA A 17 -1.97 -0.98 -10.52
C ALA A 17 -3.05 -0.80 -9.44
N ASN A 18 -2.66 -0.39 -8.24
CA ASN A 18 -3.59 -0.09 -7.15
C ASN A 18 -4.49 1.12 -7.45
N ARG A 19 -3.95 2.16 -8.08
CA ARG A 19 -4.72 3.34 -8.50
C ARG A 19 -5.80 2.94 -9.51
N ALA A 20 -5.44 2.13 -10.52
CA ALA A 20 -6.40 1.60 -11.49
C ALA A 20 -7.46 0.71 -10.82
N TRP A 21 -7.05 -0.16 -9.89
CA TRP A 21 -7.95 -0.98 -9.10
C TRP A 21 -8.94 -0.15 -8.27
N CYS A 22 -8.47 0.90 -7.60
CA CYS A 22 -9.34 1.82 -6.86
C CYS A 22 -10.32 2.55 -7.79
N ALA A 23 -9.86 3.03 -8.95
CA ALA A 23 -10.68 3.77 -9.89
C ALA A 23 -11.87 2.95 -10.42
N ILE A 24 -11.66 1.68 -10.77
CA ILE A 24 -12.76 0.81 -11.23
C ILE A 24 -13.78 0.48 -10.11
N ASN A 25 -13.39 0.65 -8.85
CA ASN A 25 -14.26 0.49 -7.70
C ASN A 25 -14.82 1.84 -7.17
N GLY A 26 -14.69 2.91 -7.95
CA GLY A 26 -15.27 4.22 -7.63
C GLY A 26 -14.42 5.12 -6.72
N ASP A 27 -13.21 4.72 -6.36
CA ASP A 27 -12.25 5.55 -5.63
C ASP A 27 -11.23 6.17 -6.60
N THR A 28 -11.44 7.42 -6.97
CA THR A 28 -10.53 8.20 -7.82
C THR A 28 -9.67 9.19 -7.01
N SER A 29 -9.54 8.98 -5.70
CA SER A 29 -8.79 9.90 -4.82
C SER A 29 -7.27 9.82 -4.99
N GLN A 30 -6.77 8.73 -5.58
CA GLN A 30 -5.33 8.52 -5.76
C GLN A 30 -4.81 9.21 -7.02
N GLN A 31 -3.81 10.08 -6.85
CA GLN A 31 -3.09 10.71 -7.94
C GLN A 31 -2.13 9.73 -8.64
N PRO A 32 -1.77 9.98 -9.92
CA PRO A 32 -0.70 9.26 -10.60
C PRO A 32 0.63 9.35 -9.84
N TRP A 33 1.53 8.37 -10.04
CA TRP A 33 2.80 8.27 -9.32
C TRP A 33 3.62 9.57 -9.30
N GLU A 34 3.70 10.25 -10.45
CA GLU A 34 4.50 11.48 -10.59
C GLU A 34 3.93 12.67 -9.79
N GLU A 35 2.64 12.61 -9.46
CA GLU A 35 1.92 13.63 -8.68
C GLU A 35 1.64 13.15 -7.24
N ALA A 36 1.98 11.90 -6.92
CA ALA A 36 1.77 11.34 -5.59
C ALA A 36 2.67 12.00 -4.55
N GLU A 37 2.09 12.28 -3.39
CA GLU A 37 2.82 12.86 -2.26
C GLU A 37 4.01 11.96 -1.88
N GLY A 38 5.12 12.56 -1.42
CA GLY A 38 6.35 11.82 -1.11
C GLY A 38 6.11 10.63 -0.17
N TRP A 39 5.30 10.83 0.86
CA TRP A 39 4.96 9.76 1.82
C TRP A 39 4.17 8.60 1.21
N GLN A 40 3.40 8.82 0.13
CA GLN A 40 2.69 7.75 -0.57
C GLN A 40 3.68 6.89 -1.36
N ARG A 41 4.62 7.54 -2.06
CA ARG A 41 5.70 6.86 -2.78
C ARG A 41 6.59 6.08 -1.82
N ASP A 42 6.98 6.69 -0.70
CA ASP A 42 7.75 6.03 0.37
C ASP A 42 7.00 4.82 0.94
N SER A 43 5.68 4.94 1.16
CA SER A 43 4.85 3.83 1.63
C SER A 43 4.80 2.68 0.63
N ALA A 44 4.75 2.97 -0.68
CA ALA A 44 4.80 1.94 -1.72
C ALA A 44 6.18 1.26 -1.74
N ILE A 45 7.27 2.04 -1.68
CA ILE A 45 8.65 1.51 -1.64
C ILE A 45 8.83 0.57 -0.44
N LYS A 46 8.42 0.98 0.76
CA LYS A 46 8.46 0.12 1.95
C LYS A 46 7.67 -1.18 1.76
N GLY A 47 6.52 -1.12 1.09
CA GLY A 47 5.71 -2.31 0.77
C GLY A 47 6.42 -3.28 -0.17
N VAL A 48 7.15 -2.76 -1.17
CA VAL A 48 8.00 -3.58 -2.06
C VAL A 48 9.12 -4.23 -1.27
N GLU A 49 9.87 -3.44 -0.49
CA GLU A 49 10.97 -3.94 0.34
C GLU A 49 10.51 -5.03 1.30
N PHE A 50 9.37 -4.82 1.97
CA PHE A 50 8.76 -5.81 2.85
C PHE A 50 8.45 -7.11 2.10
N THR A 51 7.81 -7.03 0.93
CA THR A 51 7.42 -8.21 0.15
C THR A 51 8.64 -8.96 -0.37
N LEU A 52 9.67 -8.26 -0.87
CA LEU A 52 10.91 -8.87 -1.34
C LEU A 52 11.66 -9.58 -0.19
N ALA A 53 11.62 -9.02 1.02
CA ALA A 53 12.23 -9.64 2.20
C ALA A 53 11.41 -10.81 2.77
N ASN A 54 10.11 -10.87 2.46
CA ASN A 54 9.18 -11.85 3.03
C ASN A 54 8.23 -12.43 1.95
N PRO A 55 8.75 -13.09 0.90
CA PRO A 55 7.94 -13.51 -0.26
C PRO A 55 6.82 -14.49 0.11
N ASP A 56 7.07 -15.34 1.10
CA ASP A 56 6.15 -16.39 1.57
C ASP A 56 5.20 -15.91 2.69
N ALA A 57 5.30 -14.64 3.12
CA ALA A 57 4.42 -14.11 4.16
C ALA A 57 2.95 -14.11 3.69
N PRO A 58 1.97 -14.29 4.60
CA PRO A 58 0.55 -14.28 4.23
C PRO A 58 0.14 -12.91 3.68
N ASP A 59 -0.98 -12.88 2.94
CA ASP A 59 -1.49 -11.66 2.30
C ASP A 59 -1.79 -10.52 3.30
N SER A 60 -2.06 -10.87 4.57
CA SER A 60 -2.28 -9.90 5.65
C SER A 60 -1.01 -9.17 6.09
N ALA A 61 0.16 -9.80 5.95
CA ALA A 61 1.39 -9.32 6.59
C ALA A 61 1.83 -7.93 6.09
N GLN A 62 1.60 -7.63 4.81
CA GLN A 62 1.88 -6.31 4.25
C GLN A 62 0.96 -5.24 4.87
N HIS A 63 -0.32 -5.56 5.04
CA HIS A 63 -1.28 -4.67 5.69
C HIS A 63 -0.94 -4.46 7.16
N ASP A 64 -0.58 -5.52 7.88
CA ASP A 64 -0.19 -5.45 9.29
C ASP A 64 1.04 -4.57 9.48
N ALA A 65 2.05 -4.71 8.61
CA ALA A 65 3.25 -3.87 8.62
C ALA A 65 2.92 -2.41 8.30
N TRP A 66 2.08 -2.15 7.29
CA TRP A 66 1.61 -0.80 6.95
C TRP A 66 0.83 -0.16 8.12
N MET A 67 -0.08 -0.91 8.73
CA MET A 67 -0.88 -0.45 9.87
C MET A 67 0.01 -0.12 11.06
N ALA A 68 0.99 -0.97 11.38
CA ALA A 68 1.96 -0.71 12.45
C ALA A 68 2.79 0.56 12.20
N ASP A 69 3.28 0.79 10.97
CA ASP A 69 4.03 2.00 10.59
C ASP A 69 3.16 3.25 10.75
N LYS A 70 1.88 3.18 10.36
CA LYS A 70 0.92 4.29 10.51
C LYS A 70 0.62 4.58 11.98
N LEU A 71 0.33 3.56 12.78
CA LEU A 71 0.10 3.72 14.22
C LEU A 71 1.32 4.34 14.92
N ALA A 72 2.54 3.90 14.58
CA ALA A 72 3.78 4.46 15.12
C ALA A 72 3.99 5.94 14.74
N GLN A 73 3.47 6.37 13.59
CA GLN A 73 3.47 7.77 13.16
C GLN A 73 2.32 8.61 13.77
N GLY A 74 1.55 8.02 14.68
CA GLY A 74 0.42 8.66 15.37
C GLY A 74 -0.86 8.72 14.56
N TRP A 75 -1.00 7.86 13.54
CA TRP A 75 -2.30 7.70 12.87
C TRP A 75 -3.26 6.89 13.72
N THR A 76 -4.55 7.17 13.57
CA THR A 76 -5.64 6.50 14.29
C THR A 76 -6.76 6.13 13.34
N TYR A 77 -7.61 5.18 13.75
CA TYR A 77 -8.81 4.87 12.99
C TYR A 77 -9.73 6.11 12.87
N GLY A 78 -10.30 6.31 11.68
CA GLY A 78 -11.39 7.25 11.46
C GLY A 78 -12.14 6.91 10.18
N PRO A 79 -13.42 7.32 10.04
CA PRO A 79 -14.30 6.88 8.96
C PRO A 79 -13.85 7.35 7.57
N VAL A 80 -13.01 8.37 7.51
CA VAL A 80 -12.43 8.94 6.29
C VAL A 80 -10.93 9.13 6.48
N LYS A 81 -10.19 9.12 5.37
CA LYS A 81 -8.76 9.45 5.40
C LYS A 81 -8.60 10.96 5.55
N ASP A 82 -7.94 11.39 6.60
CA ASP A 82 -7.55 12.78 6.83
C ASP A 82 -6.06 12.84 7.22
N ALA A 83 -5.24 13.45 6.37
CA ALA A 83 -3.81 13.56 6.62
C ALA A 83 -3.46 14.57 7.71
N GLY A 84 -4.28 15.61 7.89
CA GLY A 84 -4.10 16.63 8.94
C GLY A 84 -4.47 16.09 10.31
N ALA A 85 -5.59 15.38 10.42
CA ALA A 85 -6.03 14.71 11.65
C ALA A 85 -5.34 13.35 11.89
N LYS A 86 -4.56 12.87 10.91
CA LYS A 86 -3.95 11.53 10.89
C LYS A 86 -4.95 10.40 11.13
N THR A 87 -6.07 10.43 10.43
CA THR A 87 -7.07 9.35 10.49
C THR A 87 -7.11 8.54 9.20
N HIS A 88 -7.38 7.24 9.30
CA HIS A 88 -7.52 6.38 8.11
C HIS A 88 -8.51 5.23 8.35
N PRO A 89 -9.45 4.95 7.41
CA PRO A 89 -10.51 3.96 7.60
C PRO A 89 -10.00 2.52 7.57
N CYS A 90 -8.84 2.29 6.97
CA CYS A 90 -8.21 0.97 6.90
C CYS A 90 -7.35 0.61 8.13
N LEU A 91 -7.32 1.41 9.20
CA LEU A 91 -6.62 1.05 10.45
C LEU A 91 -7.47 0.11 11.30
N VAL A 92 -7.75 -1.06 10.71
CA VAL A 92 -8.51 -2.19 11.26
C VAL A 92 -7.78 -3.49 10.86
N PRO A 93 -8.04 -4.63 11.54
CA PRO A 93 -7.49 -5.93 11.14
C PRO A 93 -7.77 -6.25 9.66
N PHE A 94 -6.86 -7.01 9.03
CA PHE A 94 -6.97 -7.34 7.59
C PHE A 94 -8.30 -8.00 7.23
N GLU A 95 -8.80 -8.87 8.10
CA GLU A 95 -10.05 -9.62 7.94
C GLU A 95 -11.29 -8.71 8.00
N GLU A 96 -11.18 -7.56 8.65
CA GLU A 96 -12.25 -6.55 8.77
C GLU A 96 -12.21 -5.53 7.62
N LEU A 97 -11.17 -5.55 6.78
CA LEU A 97 -11.12 -4.70 5.60
C LEU A 97 -12.26 -5.07 4.62
N PRO A 98 -12.83 -4.07 3.93
CA PRO A 98 -13.67 -4.34 2.78
C PRO A 98 -12.94 -5.25 1.76
N PRO A 99 -13.63 -6.19 1.09
CA PRO A 99 -13.01 -7.12 0.14
C PRO A 99 -12.16 -6.43 -0.93
N MET A 100 -12.57 -5.25 -1.39
CA MET A 100 -11.82 -4.42 -2.32
C MET A 100 -10.45 -3.98 -1.79
N GLN A 101 -10.36 -3.64 -0.49
CA GLN A 101 -9.09 -3.25 0.15
C GLN A 101 -8.20 -4.47 0.40
N GLN A 102 -8.77 -5.63 0.73
CA GLN A 102 -8.01 -6.89 0.79
C GLN A 102 -7.40 -7.23 -0.57
N ALA A 103 -8.18 -7.12 -1.65
CA ALA A 103 -7.72 -7.35 -3.02
C ALA A 103 -6.57 -6.43 -3.44
N LYS A 104 -6.57 -5.17 -2.96
CA LYS A 104 -5.48 -4.21 -3.19
C LYS A 104 -4.14 -4.70 -2.64
N ASN A 105 -4.14 -5.30 -1.44
CA ASN A 105 -2.92 -5.89 -0.86
C ASN A 105 -2.44 -7.11 -1.67
N LYS A 106 -3.36 -7.99 -2.09
CA LYS A 106 -3.05 -9.16 -2.92
C LYS A 106 -2.48 -8.77 -4.28
N LEU A 107 -3.08 -7.78 -4.94
CA LEU A 107 -2.62 -7.23 -6.21
C LEU A 107 -1.21 -6.65 -6.07
N PHE A 108 -0.98 -5.83 -5.03
CA PHE A 108 0.34 -5.26 -4.75
C PHE A 108 1.39 -6.37 -4.62
N LYS A 109 1.16 -7.36 -3.75
CA LYS A 109 2.08 -8.48 -3.54
C LYS A 109 2.34 -9.24 -4.84
N ALA A 110 1.30 -9.55 -5.62
CA ALA A 110 1.44 -10.27 -6.89
C ALA A 110 2.30 -9.50 -7.90
N VAL A 111 2.13 -8.18 -8.00
CA VAL A 111 2.96 -7.32 -8.87
C VAL A 111 4.41 -7.32 -8.41
N VAL A 112 4.68 -7.22 -7.10
CA VAL A 112 6.05 -7.29 -6.58
C VAL A 112 6.70 -8.62 -6.95
N LEU A 113 6.05 -9.74 -6.65
CA LEU A 113 6.59 -11.07 -6.91
C LEU A 113 6.81 -11.34 -8.40
N ALA A 114 5.98 -10.77 -9.27
CA ALA A 114 6.14 -10.90 -10.72
C ALA A 114 7.33 -10.10 -11.30
N LEU A 115 7.80 -9.08 -10.58
CA LEU A 115 8.85 -8.15 -11.04
C LEU A 115 10.14 -8.21 -10.20
N ALA A 116 10.17 -9.09 -9.19
CA ALA A 116 11.26 -9.29 -8.23
C ALA A 116 12.53 -9.85 -8.86
#